data_AF-A0A7J0HBZ8-F1
#
_entry.id   AF-A0A7J0HBZ8-F1
#
_cell.length_a   1.000
_cell.length_b   1.000
_cell.length_c   1.000
_cell.angle_alpha   90.00
_cell.angle_beta   90.00
_cell.angle_gamma   90.00
#
_symmetry.space_group_name_H-M   'P 1'
#
loop_
_entity.id
_entity.type
_entity.pdbx_description
1 polymer ?
#
loop_
_entity_poly.entity_id
_entity_poly.type
_entity_poly.pdbx_seq_one_letter_code
_entity_poly.pdbx_strand_id
1 'polypeptide(L)'
;MERSNSSEASPTVLSIECLRGSSTGDEWTGDMLQTGDIVEDLRIGTSFGSVSAPFKGGKSGVQKILHSAYKAKQTSIVVRVRRGTDEFAELQACIVPNESAGRKQYMLRSIGDPNYAVGFFDRTEAGCLDLQGNERLSLFGWPLWLTFII
;
A
#
# COMPACT_ATOMS: atom_id res chain seq x y z
N MET A 1 -22.20 -38.08 -1.01
CA MET A 1 -22.29 -36.62 -0.77
C MET A 1 -20.88 -36.04 -0.79
N GLU A 2 -20.48 -35.45 -1.90
CA GLU A 2 -19.22 -34.69 -1.99
C GLU A 2 -19.40 -33.38 -1.23
N ARG A 3 -18.50 -33.11 -0.28
CA ARG A 3 -18.54 -31.93 0.60
C ARG A 3 -17.62 -30.88 -0.01
N SER A 4 -18.13 -30.12 -0.97
CA SER A 4 -17.46 -28.93 -1.49
C SER A 4 -17.48 -27.84 -0.40
N ASN A 5 -16.44 -27.82 0.42
CA ASN A 5 -16.15 -26.70 1.31
C ASN A 5 -14.92 -25.95 0.76
N SER A 6 -15.05 -25.39 -0.43
CA SER A 6 -14.20 -24.28 -0.85
C SER A 6 -14.69 -23.07 -0.06
N SER A 7 -14.13 -22.89 1.14
CA SER A 7 -14.09 -21.56 1.75
C SER A 7 -13.45 -20.65 0.72
N GLU A 8 -14.26 -19.88 0.00
CA GLU A 8 -13.83 -18.78 -0.85
C GLU A 8 -13.12 -17.79 0.06
N ALA A 9 -11.85 -18.07 0.35
CA ALA A 9 -10.98 -17.11 1.00
C ALA A 9 -10.91 -15.94 0.02
N SER A 10 -11.58 -14.85 0.38
CA SER A 10 -11.54 -13.60 -0.36
C SER A 10 -10.09 -13.31 -0.79
N PRO A 11 -9.83 -12.99 -2.06
CA PRO A 11 -8.48 -12.82 -2.55
C PRO A 11 -7.74 -11.78 -1.71
N THR A 12 -6.66 -12.20 -1.06
CA THR A 12 -5.79 -11.32 -0.29
C THR A 12 -4.98 -10.47 -1.25
N VAL A 13 -5.09 -9.16 -1.11
CA VAL A 13 -4.31 -8.16 -1.85
C VAL A 13 -3.24 -7.57 -0.94
N LEU A 14 -2.21 -7.02 -1.57
CA LEU A 14 -1.19 -6.27 -0.87
C LEU A 14 -1.63 -4.81 -0.79
N SER A 15 -1.66 -4.25 0.40
CA SER A 15 -2.06 -2.86 0.67
C SER A 15 -0.92 -2.07 1.28
N ILE A 16 -0.97 -0.75 1.10
CA ILE A 16 -0.06 0.20 1.76
C ILE A 16 -0.46 0.38 3.23
N GLU A 17 0.55 0.47 4.08
CA GLU A 17 0.45 0.81 5.50
C GLU A 17 1.35 2.02 5.77
N CYS A 18 0.77 3.17 6.16
CA CYS A 18 1.57 4.34 6.52
C CYS A 18 2.22 4.15 7.89
N LEU A 19 3.55 4.14 7.95
CA LEU A 19 4.31 3.94 9.19
C LEU A 19 4.73 5.26 9.85
N ARG A 20 5.02 6.26 9.02
CA ARG A 20 5.30 7.64 9.44
C ARG A 20 4.60 8.59 8.48
N GLY A 21 3.81 9.51 9.03
CA GLY A 21 3.22 10.61 8.29
C GLY A 21 4.28 11.59 7.81
N SER A 22 3.96 12.32 6.74
CA SER A 22 4.82 13.40 6.25
C SER A 22 4.90 14.52 7.28
N SER A 23 6.06 15.17 7.39
CA SER A 23 6.26 16.35 8.23
C SER A 23 5.93 17.66 7.53
N THR A 24 5.68 17.62 6.21
CA THR A 24 5.19 18.78 5.48
C THR A 24 3.67 18.79 5.62
N GLY A 25 3.08 19.90 6.08
CA GLY A 25 1.62 20.08 6.16
C GLY A 25 0.90 20.11 4.80
N ASP A 26 1.54 19.53 3.78
CA ASP A 26 1.09 19.34 2.41
C ASP A 26 0.55 17.91 2.25
N GLU A 27 -0.28 17.49 3.22
CA GLU A 27 -0.94 16.17 3.29
C GLU A 27 -1.92 15.90 2.13
N TRP A 28 -1.89 16.72 1.07
CA TRP A 28 -2.94 16.84 0.08
C TRP A 28 -2.43 16.87 -1.37
N THR A 29 -1.16 16.56 -1.63
CA THR A 29 -0.72 16.31 -3.00
C THR A 29 -1.00 14.85 -3.35
N GLY A 30 -1.77 14.61 -4.42
CA GLY A 30 -2.28 13.29 -4.81
C GLY A 30 -1.24 12.20 -5.08
N ASP A 31 0.05 12.53 -5.00
CA ASP A 31 1.20 11.64 -5.16
C ASP A 31 1.56 10.85 -3.88
N MET A 32 1.07 11.27 -2.71
CA MET A 32 1.32 10.55 -1.45
C MET A 32 0.41 9.34 -1.30
N LEU A 33 0.98 8.18 -0.98
CA LEU A 33 0.20 6.96 -0.76
C LEU A 33 -0.58 7.02 0.57
N GLN A 34 -1.71 6.31 0.63
CA GLN A 34 -2.58 6.26 1.79
C GLN A 34 -2.71 4.83 2.31
N THR A 35 -3.11 4.70 3.58
CA THR A 35 -3.30 3.37 4.17
C THR A 35 -4.54 2.73 3.55
N GLY A 36 -4.37 1.53 2.99
CA GLY A 36 -5.43 0.87 2.24
C GLY A 36 -5.34 1.09 0.73
N ASP A 37 -4.40 1.87 0.22
CA ASP A 37 -4.06 1.86 -1.21
C ASP A 37 -3.64 0.44 -1.64
N ILE A 38 -4.23 -0.08 -2.72
CA ILE A 38 -3.96 -1.45 -3.20
C ILE A 38 -2.73 -1.41 -4.10
N VAL A 39 -1.73 -2.23 -3.82
CA VAL A 39 -0.51 -2.28 -4.62
C VAL A 39 -0.75 -3.09 -5.89
N GLU A 40 -0.45 -2.49 -7.04
CA GLU A 40 -0.61 -3.12 -8.35
C GLU A 40 0.74 -3.49 -8.96
N ASP A 41 1.76 -2.65 -8.78
CA ASP A 41 3.10 -2.87 -9.35
C ASP A 41 4.24 -2.31 -8.50
N LEU A 42 5.35 -3.04 -8.47
CA LEU A 42 6.59 -2.68 -7.78
C LEU A 42 7.76 -2.73 -8.77
N ARG A 43 8.32 -1.57 -9.12
CA ARG A 43 9.48 -1.47 -10.02
C ARG A 43 10.74 -1.23 -9.22
N ILE A 44 11.63 -2.22 -9.14
CA ILE A 44 12.81 -2.16 -8.26
C ILE A 44 14.08 -2.00 -9.09
N GLY A 45 14.78 -0.89 -8.86
CA GLY A 45 16.02 -0.56 -9.54
C GLY A 45 15.91 -0.65 -11.06
N THR A 46 17.06 -0.81 -11.71
CA THR A 46 17.13 -1.03 -13.16
C THR A 46 17.34 -2.50 -13.52
N SER A 47 17.74 -3.36 -12.58
CA SER A 47 18.05 -4.77 -12.87
C SER A 47 17.14 -5.81 -12.19
N PHE A 48 16.36 -5.44 -11.15
CA PHE A 48 15.41 -6.39 -10.55
C PHE A 48 14.10 -6.51 -11.33
N GLY A 49 13.76 -5.49 -12.13
CA GLY A 49 12.56 -5.47 -12.94
C GLY A 49 11.30 -5.07 -12.17
N SER A 50 10.15 -5.32 -12.79
CA SER A 50 8.83 -5.00 -12.25
C SER A 50 8.15 -6.26 -11.72
N VAL A 51 7.52 -6.17 -10.56
CA VAL A 51 6.72 -7.24 -9.96
C VAL A 51 5.32 -6.71 -9.76
N SER A 52 4.35 -7.32 -10.45
CA SER A 52 2.96 -6.90 -10.41
C SER A 52 2.10 -7.86 -9.59
N ALA A 53 0.96 -7.35 -9.12
CA ALA A 53 -0.07 -8.17 -8.49
C ALA A 53 -0.60 -9.24 -9.49
N PRO A 54 -1.03 -10.41 -9.00
CA PRO A 54 -1.05 -10.84 -7.60
C PRO A 54 0.34 -11.26 -7.09
N PHE A 55 0.72 -10.77 -5.90
CA PHE A 55 2.02 -11.05 -5.30
C PHE A 55 2.07 -12.46 -4.69
N LYS A 56 2.91 -13.33 -5.25
CA LYS A 56 3.12 -14.68 -4.72
C LYS A 56 3.64 -14.63 -3.28
N GLY A 57 2.83 -15.09 -2.33
CA GLY A 57 3.16 -15.09 -0.90
C GLY A 57 2.93 -13.74 -0.19
N GLY A 58 2.18 -12.82 -0.82
CA GLY A 58 1.75 -11.57 -0.20
C GLY A 58 2.89 -10.71 0.33
N LYS A 59 2.68 -10.09 1.50
CA LYS A 59 3.68 -9.28 2.22
C LYS A 59 4.98 -10.05 2.43
N SER A 60 4.89 -11.32 2.82
CA SER A 60 6.08 -12.14 3.08
C SER A 60 6.91 -12.39 1.81
N GLY A 61 6.26 -12.55 0.66
CA GLY A 61 6.91 -12.64 -0.64
C GLY A 61 7.62 -11.34 -1.01
N VAL A 62 6.92 -10.21 -0.88
CA VAL A 62 7.48 -8.88 -1.15
C VAL A 62 8.67 -8.57 -0.23
N GLN A 63 8.59 -8.88 1.06
CA GLN A 63 9.70 -8.68 1.99
C GLN A 63 10.99 -9.44 1.57
N LYS A 64 10.86 -10.64 0.98
CA LYS A 64 12.02 -11.39 0.43
C LYS A 64 12.62 -10.69 -0.80
N ILE A 65 11.77 -10.13 -1.65
CA ILE A 65 12.21 -9.37 -2.83
C ILE A 65 12.96 -8.11 -2.37
N LEU A 66 12.38 -7.33 -1.45
CA LEU A 66 13.00 -6.13 -0.88
C LEU A 66 14.34 -6.46 -0.20
N HIS A 67 14.41 -7.56 0.55
CA HIS A 67 15.65 -8.04 1.16
C HIS A 67 16.73 -8.31 0.10
N SER A 68 16.37 -9.01 -0.98
CA SER A 68 17.30 -9.38 -2.05
C SER A 68 17.80 -8.13 -2.79
N ALA A 69 16.90 -7.20 -3.10
CA ALA A 69 17.22 -5.92 -3.73
C ALA A 69 18.17 -5.08 -2.87
N TYR A 70 17.86 -4.94 -1.58
CA TYR A 70 18.71 -4.24 -0.62
C TYR A 70 20.11 -4.88 -0.52
N LYS A 71 20.19 -6.21 -0.45
CA LYS A 71 21.46 -6.96 -0.44
C LYS A 71 22.28 -6.75 -1.72
N ALA A 72 21.62 -6.58 -2.86
CA ALA A 72 22.23 -6.28 -4.14
C ALA A 72 22.50 -4.77 -4.35
N LYS A 73 22.28 -3.93 -3.33
CA LYS A 73 22.43 -2.47 -3.37
C LYS A 73 21.53 -1.77 -4.39
N GLN A 74 20.44 -2.40 -4.81
CA GLN A 74 19.40 -1.79 -5.64
C GLN A 74 18.24 -1.40 -4.74
N THR A 75 18.27 -0.17 -4.25
CA THR A 75 17.30 0.32 -3.24
C THR A 75 16.28 1.28 -3.79
N SER A 76 16.42 1.79 -5.01
CA SER A 76 15.39 2.60 -5.65
C SER A 76 14.20 1.72 -6.02
N ILE A 77 12.99 2.18 -5.69
CA ILE A 77 11.74 1.48 -6.00
C ILE A 77 10.65 2.49 -6.37
N VAL A 78 9.85 2.14 -7.37
CA VAL A 78 8.59 2.83 -7.68
C VAL A 78 7.44 1.91 -7.34
N VAL A 79 6.49 2.40 -6.56
CA VAL A 79 5.30 1.67 -6.15
C VAL A 79 4.10 2.28 -6.85
N ARG A 80 3.39 1.50 -7.65
CA ARG A 80 2.12 1.91 -8.25
C ARG A 80 0.98 1.27 -7.48
N VAL A 81 0.02 2.09 -7.10
CA VAL A 81 -1.15 1.68 -6.33
C VAL A 81 -2.45 2.09 -7.03
N ARG A 82 -3.54 1.45 -6.63
CA ARG A 82 -4.90 1.74 -7.04
C ARG A 82 -5.74 2.24 -5.85
N ARG A 83 -6.43 3.35 -6.08
CA ARG A 83 -7.48 3.96 -5.25
C ARG A 83 -8.83 3.78 -5.94
N GLY A 84 -9.78 3.21 -5.22
CA GLY A 84 -11.10 2.89 -5.72
C GLY A 84 -11.05 2.01 -6.97
N THR A 85 -11.86 2.36 -7.96
CA THR A 85 -12.07 1.54 -9.15
C THR A 85 -11.08 1.82 -10.28
N ASP A 86 -10.57 3.05 -10.44
CA ASP A 86 -9.72 3.41 -11.60
C ASP A 86 -8.72 4.55 -11.33
N GLU A 87 -8.53 4.96 -10.08
CA GLU A 87 -7.55 6.01 -9.74
C GLU A 87 -6.22 5.35 -9.40
N PHE A 88 -5.12 5.79 -10.00
CA PHE A 88 -3.79 5.26 -9.73
C PHE A 88 -2.86 6.36 -9.21
N ALA A 89 -2.03 5.99 -8.24
CA ALA A 89 -0.96 6.84 -7.73
C ALA A 89 0.36 6.09 -7.79
N GLU A 90 1.46 6.82 -7.92
CA GLU A 90 2.80 6.25 -7.91
C GLU A 90 3.67 6.94 -6.85
N LEU A 91 4.49 6.18 -6.13
CA LEU A 91 5.44 6.71 -5.19
C LEU A 91 6.85 6.26 -5.55
N GLN A 92 7.75 7.23 -5.69
CA GLN A 92 9.18 6.96 -5.77
C GLN A 92 9.79 6.91 -4.36
N ALA A 93 10.40 5.78 -4.03
CA ALA A 93 10.92 5.51 -2.69
C ALA A 93 12.26 4.80 -2.70
N CYS A 94 12.87 4.74 -1.53
CA CYS A 94 14.05 3.95 -1.23
C CYS A 94 13.70 2.83 -0.24
N ILE A 95 14.18 1.63 -0.53
CA ILE A 95 14.11 0.47 0.37
C ILE A 95 15.06 0.71 1.55
N VAL A 96 14.51 0.72 2.76
CA VAL A 96 15.27 0.89 4.01
C VAL A 96 14.91 -0.18 5.02
N PRO A 97 15.87 -0.65 5.85
CA PRO A 97 15.56 -1.56 6.94
C PRO A 97 14.71 -0.84 8.01
N ASN A 98 13.69 -1.53 8.52
CA ASN A 98 12.88 -1.11 9.64
C ASN A 98 13.32 -1.88 10.90
N GLU A 99 14.17 -1.27 11.71
CA GLU A 99 14.66 -1.89 12.96
C GLU A 99 13.62 -1.83 14.10
N SER A 100 12.65 -0.90 14.00
CA SER A 100 11.62 -0.67 15.01
C SER A 100 10.48 -1.70 14.97
N ALA A 101 10.21 -2.29 13.80
CA ALA A 101 9.14 -3.29 13.62
C ALA A 101 9.59 -4.76 13.88
N GLY A 102 10.80 -4.95 14.43
CA GLY A 102 11.38 -6.27 14.71
C GLY A 102 12.42 -6.71 13.68
N ARG A 103 12.99 -7.92 13.87
CA ARG A 103 14.15 -8.37 13.07
C ARG A 103 13.78 -8.60 11.59
N LYS A 104 14.40 -7.81 10.70
CA LYS A 104 14.47 -7.96 9.23
C LYS A 104 13.21 -7.59 8.42
N GLN A 105 12.46 -6.58 8.85
CA GLN A 105 11.46 -5.98 7.97
C GLN A 105 12.06 -4.81 7.18
N TYR A 106 11.59 -4.63 5.95
CA TYR A 106 11.93 -3.54 5.07
C TYR A 106 10.71 -2.62 4.91
N MET A 107 10.96 -1.33 5.01
CA MET A 107 9.99 -0.28 4.72
C MET A 107 10.48 0.57 3.55
N LEU A 108 9.58 1.35 2.99
CA LEU A 108 9.87 2.27 1.90
C LEU A 108 9.83 3.68 2.44
N ARG A 109 10.90 4.43 2.19
CA ARG A 109 10.98 5.85 2.53
C ARG A 109 10.90 6.67 1.25
N SER A 110 10.01 7.65 1.19
CA SER A 110 9.88 8.48 0.00
C SER A 110 11.17 9.22 -0.35
N ILE A 111 11.40 9.40 -1.65
CA ILE A 111 12.50 10.23 -2.15
C ILE A 111 12.16 11.72 -1.99
N GLY A 112 10.88 12.08 -2.10
CA GLY A 112 10.41 13.47 -1.97
C GLY A 112 10.32 13.95 -0.52
N ASP A 113 10.06 13.04 0.43
CA ASP A 113 10.04 13.35 1.86
C ASP A 113 10.68 12.21 2.68
N PRO A 114 11.86 12.43 3.28
CA PRO A 114 12.54 11.41 4.08
C PRO A 114 11.81 11.07 5.40
N ASN A 115 10.88 11.90 5.86
CA ASN A 115 10.09 11.59 7.05
C ASN A 115 8.88 10.70 6.73
N TYR A 116 8.44 10.68 5.47
CA TYR A 116 7.34 9.85 5.02
C TYR A 116 7.82 8.42 4.71
N ALA A 117 7.25 7.46 5.44
CA ALA A 117 7.60 6.05 5.32
C ALA A 117 6.35 5.17 5.29
N VAL A 118 6.36 4.19 4.39
CA VAL A 118 5.28 3.23 4.18
C VAL A 118 5.78 1.79 4.22
N GLY A 119 4.88 0.89 4.59
CA GLY A 119 5.05 -0.54 4.59
C GLY A 119 3.99 -1.23 3.75
N PHE A 120 4.01 -2.55 3.81
CA PHE A 120 3.07 -3.42 3.11
C PHE A 120 2.28 -4.26 4.11
N PHE A 121 1.01 -4.49 3.82
CA PHE A 121 0.10 -5.27 4.65
C PHE A 121 -0.81 -6.17 3.79
N ASP A 122 -1.01 -7.41 4.22
CA ASP A 122 -1.93 -8.35 3.56
C ASP A 122 -3.37 -8.09 4.04
N ARG A 123 -4.25 -7.66 3.14
CA ARG A 123 -5.65 -7.32 3.45
C ARG A 123 -6.57 -7.86 2.37
N THR A 124 -7.86 -7.97 2.64
CA THR A 124 -8.86 -8.25 1.60
C THR A 124 -9.11 -6.99 0.76
N GLU A 125 -9.49 -7.14 -0.51
CA GLU A 125 -9.82 -5.98 -1.36
C GLU A 125 -10.95 -5.15 -0.75
N ALA A 126 -12.01 -5.79 -0.25
CA ALA A 126 -13.10 -5.09 0.44
C ALA A 126 -12.61 -4.27 1.65
N GLY A 127 -11.66 -4.81 2.42
CA GLY A 127 -11.07 -4.08 3.55
C GLY A 127 -10.17 -2.91 3.14
N CYS A 128 -9.63 -2.92 1.91
CA CYS A 128 -8.90 -1.79 1.35
C CYS A 128 -9.86 -0.69 0.90
N LEU A 129 -10.94 -1.08 0.22
CA LEU A 129 -11.98 -0.15 -0.23
C LEU A 129 -12.69 0.55 0.93
N ASP A 130 -12.90 -0.15 2.05
CA ASP A 130 -13.47 0.45 3.27
C ASP A 130 -12.58 1.56 3.85
N LEU A 131 -11.25 1.33 3.90
CA LEU A 131 -10.28 2.33 4.34
C LEU A 131 -10.27 3.56 3.43
N GLN A 132 -10.22 3.33 2.11
CA GLN A 132 -10.25 4.40 1.11
C GLN A 132 -11.58 5.20 1.16
N GLY A 133 -12.70 4.53 1.43
CA GLY A 133 -14.03 5.14 1.53
C GLY A 133 -14.20 6.01 2.78
N ASN A 134 -13.67 5.56 3.93
CA ASN A 134 -13.70 6.34 5.17
C ASN A 134 -12.87 7.64 5.06
N GLU A 135 -11.77 7.61 4.31
CA GLU A 135 -10.96 8.81 4.05
C GLU A 135 -11.64 9.77 3.06
N ARG A 136 -12.36 9.26 2.04
CA ARG A 136 -13.15 10.10 1.11
C ARG A 136 -14.36 10.77 1.77
N LEU A 137 -14.99 10.15 2.77
CA LEU A 137 -16.11 10.74 3.51
C LEU A 137 -15.69 11.90 4.43
N SER A 138 -14.40 12.07 4.71
CA SER A 138 -13.89 13.24 5.43
C SER A 138 -13.79 14.50 4.55
N LEU A 139 -13.76 14.34 3.22
CA LEU A 139 -13.70 15.43 2.23
C LEU A 139 -15.07 15.97 1.82
N PHE A 140 -16.12 15.18 2.01
CA PHE A 140 -17.49 15.68 2.01
C PHE A 140 -17.95 15.70 3.45
N GLY A 141 -17.53 16.74 4.18
CA GLY A 141 -18.30 17.19 5.31
C GLY A 141 -19.75 17.33 4.86
N TRP A 142 -20.59 16.40 5.28
CA TRP A 142 -21.94 16.52 5.85
C TRP A 142 -22.55 15.11 5.90
N PRO A 143 -23.12 14.68 7.04
CA PRO A 143 -23.85 13.42 7.09
C PRO A 143 -25.10 13.52 6.21
N LEU A 144 -25.30 12.55 5.31
CA LEU A 144 -26.52 12.35 4.51
C LEU A 144 -27.75 11.91 5.35
N TRP A 145 -27.82 12.30 6.62
CA TRP A 145 -28.99 12.14 7.51
C TRP A 145 -29.87 13.40 7.56
N LEU A 146 -29.85 14.23 6.51
CA LEU A 146 -30.85 15.28 6.30
C LEU A 146 -31.44 15.15 4.90
N THR A 147 -32.20 14.07 4.70
CA THR A 147 -33.25 14.05 3.68
C THR A 147 -34.57 13.91 4.41
N PHE A 148 -35.43 14.91 4.21
CA PHE A 148 -36.85 15.02 4.58
C PHE A 148 -37.21 15.27 6.06
N ILE A 149 -37.35 16.55 6.43
CA ILE A 149 -38.49 17.03 7.23
C ILE A 149 -39.00 18.35 6.61
N ILE A 150 -40.21 18.25 6.04
CA ILE A 150 -41.20 19.26 5.60
C ILE A 150 -40.86 20.10 4.37
#